data_AF-A0A947PXT1-F1
#
_entry.id   AF-A0A947PXT1-F1
#
_cell.length_a   1.000
_cell.length_b   1.000
_cell.length_c   1.000
_cell.angle_alpha   90.00
_cell.angle_beta   90.00
_cell.angle_gamma   90.00
#
_symmetry.space_group_name_H-M   'P 1'
#
loop_
_entity.id
_entity.type
_entity.pdbx_description
1 polymer ?
#
loop_
_entity_poly.entity_id
_entity_poly.type
_entity_poly.pdbx_seq_one_letter_code
_entity_poly.pdbx_strand_id
1 'polypeptide(L)'
;MRGSVYDKLKKQKGETFARTLRDYHNGLLEIPDIEAIVCHAGRDAPALLPYLMSLLAANDDSPPAAPGDPFLLLAQAGYEAFHADSLQKQNSIRHYFAPDELLCTFNDAARYQNYHIVHAVKKNVDALKRPDFKGKEARQDAYGTSVISIQMLKQGGFISIKNRYNHSVTGCDNTFNSNPDNIIDGLSAALKTHFNVEFSATKYALPEGYAVIGAQVFKYHEERDNIYYGDQSWGHNGQIHIVDRGRGDALFD
;
A
#
# COMPACT_ATOMS: atom_id res chain seq x y z
N MET A 1 -15.19 19.75 11.21
CA MET A 1 -14.90 18.42 10.63
C MET A 1 -13.50 18.45 10.06
N ARG A 2 -12.56 17.63 10.56
CA ARG A 2 -11.29 17.39 9.84
C ARG A 2 -11.67 16.64 8.57
N GLY A 3 -11.39 17.21 7.40
CA GLY A 3 -11.54 16.50 6.12
C GLY A 3 -10.66 15.24 6.11
N SER A 4 -11.06 14.24 5.33
CA SER A 4 -10.28 13.00 5.20
C SER A 4 -8.87 13.31 4.65
N VAL A 5 -7.90 12.43 4.88
CA VAL A 5 -6.55 12.57 4.30
C VAL A 5 -6.63 12.72 2.78
N TYR A 6 -7.55 12.00 2.14
CA TYR A 6 -7.84 12.14 0.71
C TYR A 6 -8.24 13.57 0.34
N ASP A 7 -9.16 14.19 1.09
CA ASP A 7 -9.62 15.57 0.79
C ASP A 7 -8.50 16.60 0.97
N LYS A 8 -7.63 16.40 1.96
CA LYS A 8 -6.45 17.24 2.18
C LYS A 8 -5.48 17.11 0.99
N LEU A 9 -5.13 15.89 0.61
CA LEU A 9 -4.24 15.62 -0.53
C LEU A 9 -4.83 16.15 -1.83
N LYS A 10 -6.14 15.96 -2.05
CA LYS A 10 -6.86 16.50 -3.21
C LYS A 10 -6.76 18.03 -3.24
N LYS A 11 -6.96 18.71 -2.11
CA LYS A 11 -6.85 20.17 -2.02
C LYS A 11 -5.41 20.65 -2.28
N GLN A 12 -4.42 19.91 -1.79
CA GLN A 12 -3.00 20.28 -1.86
C GLN A 12 -2.36 19.96 -3.22
N LYS A 13 -2.68 18.80 -3.80
CA LYS A 13 -2.00 18.22 -4.98
C LYS A 13 -2.91 18.01 -6.19
N GLY A 14 -4.21 18.12 -6.01
CA GLY A 14 -5.23 17.88 -7.03
C GLY A 14 -5.83 16.48 -6.98
N GLU A 15 -7.00 16.32 -7.60
CA GLU A 15 -7.76 15.06 -7.65
C GLU A 15 -6.93 13.92 -8.23
N THR A 16 -6.22 14.15 -9.34
CA THR A 16 -5.44 13.10 -10.02
C THR A 16 -4.40 12.50 -9.09
N PHE A 17 -3.65 13.32 -8.35
CA PHE A 17 -2.64 12.86 -7.41
C PHE A 17 -3.24 12.00 -6.28
N ALA A 18 -4.27 12.53 -5.62
CA ALA A 18 -4.93 11.82 -4.52
C ALA A 18 -5.57 10.50 -4.97
N ARG A 19 -6.21 10.51 -6.14
CA ARG A 19 -6.80 9.33 -6.77
C ARG A 19 -5.73 8.29 -7.13
N THR A 20 -4.60 8.70 -7.70
CA THR A 20 -3.52 7.77 -8.03
C THR A 20 -3.01 7.02 -6.80
N LEU A 21 -2.82 7.69 -5.66
CA LEU A 21 -2.40 7.00 -4.43
C LEU A 21 -3.46 6.00 -3.97
N ARG A 22 -4.72 6.44 -3.89
CA ARG A 22 -5.85 5.62 -3.45
C ARG A 22 -6.05 4.38 -4.32
N ASP A 23 -6.04 4.56 -5.63
CA ASP A 23 -6.33 3.50 -6.60
C ASP A 23 -5.15 2.53 -6.73
N TYR A 24 -3.93 2.96 -6.40
CA TYR A 24 -2.76 2.08 -6.35
C TYR A 24 -2.76 1.19 -5.10
N HIS A 25 -2.93 1.78 -3.91
CA HIS A 25 -3.06 1.06 -2.63
C HIS A 25 -3.63 1.99 -1.55
N ASN A 26 -4.79 1.69 -0.95
CA ASN A 26 -5.41 2.62 0.00
C ASN A 26 -4.58 2.85 1.27
N GLY A 27 -3.73 1.89 1.66
CA GLY A 27 -2.79 2.05 2.78
C GLY A 27 -1.82 3.23 2.61
N LEU A 28 -1.60 3.72 1.39
CA LEU A 28 -0.81 4.94 1.16
C LEU A 28 -1.45 6.19 1.80
N LEU A 29 -2.77 6.21 1.95
CA LEU A 29 -3.50 7.28 2.63
C LEU A 29 -3.47 7.15 4.17
N GLU A 30 -2.97 6.02 4.68
CA GLU A 30 -2.80 5.73 6.10
C GLU A 30 -1.35 5.96 6.58
N ILE A 31 -0.43 6.30 5.66
CA ILE A 31 0.95 6.69 6.00
C ILE A 31 0.91 7.92 6.93
N PRO A 32 1.55 7.87 8.11
CA PRO A 32 1.62 9.01 9.02
C PRO A 32 2.17 10.26 8.33
N ASP A 33 1.50 11.39 8.53
CA ASP A 33 1.88 12.71 7.98
C ASP A 33 2.11 12.73 6.46
N ILE A 34 1.42 11.87 5.72
CA ILE A 34 1.56 11.78 4.25
C ILE A 34 1.36 13.14 3.56
N GLU A 35 0.46 14.00 4.07
CA GLU A 35 0.28 15.35 3.54
C GLU A 35 1.54 16.22 3.62
N ALA A 36 2.32 16.07 4.69
CA ALA A 36 3.58 16.77 4.88
C ALA A 36 4.66 16.12 4.03
N ILE A 37 4.76 14.78 4.04
CA ILE A 37 5.74 14.02 3.27
C ILE A 37 5.71 14.44 1.80
N VAL A 38 4.52 14.50 1.18
CA VAL A 38 4.43 14.80 -0.25
C VAL A 38 4.34 16.30 -0.55
N CYS A 39 4.40 17.19 0.45
CA CYS A 39 4.06 18.61 0.29
C CYS A 39 4.84 19.30 -0.82
N HIS A 40 6.12 18.97 -0.95
CA HIS A 40 7.02 19.54 -1.95
C HIS A 40 7.31 18.59 -3.13
N ALA A 41 6.63 17.45 -3.21
CA ALA A 41 6.89 16.40 -4.19
C ALA A 41 6.30 16.66 -5.60
N GLY A 42 5.96 17.91 -5.93
CA GLY A 42 5.24 18.22 -7.18
C GLY A 42 3.86 17.55 -7.25
N ARG A 43 3.42 17.17 -8.46
CA ARG A 43 2.10 16.57 -8.75
C ARG A 43 2.15 15.22 -9.48
N ASP A 44 3.33 14.65 -9.67
CA ASP A 44 3.51 13.37 -10.35
C ASP A 44 3.49 12.21 -9.33
N ALA A 45 2.29 11.78 -8.95
CA ALA A 45 2.12 10.68 -8.00
C ALA A 45 2.74 9.35 -8.48
N PRO A 46 2.58 8.92 -9.76
CA PRO A 46 3.13 7.66 -10.24
C PRO A 46 4.63 7.46 -9.93
N ALA A 47 5.44 8.50 -10.13
CA ALA A 47 6.88 8.47 -9.87
C ALA A 47 7.23 8.19 -8.39
N LEU A 48 6.33 8.53 -7.47
CA LEU A 48 6.54 8.42 -6.03
C LEU A 48 6.04 7.11 -5.42
N LEU A 49 5.20 6.35 -6.14
CA LEU A 49 4.55 5.15 -5.61
C LEU A 49 5.55 4.13 -5.03
N PRO A 50 6.69 3.81 -5.67
CA PRO A 50 7.65 2.86 -5.10
C PRO A 50 8.21 3.31 -3.75
N TYR A 51 8.56 4.60 -3.62
CA TYR A 51 9.04 5.17 -2.36
C TYR A 51 7.95 5.15 -1.28
N LEU A 52 6.73 5.58 -1.61
CA LEU A 52 5.64 5.62 -0.63
C LEU A 52 5.24 4.21 -0.16
N MET A 53 5.28 3.20 -1.05
CA MET A 53 5.10 1.80 -0.64
C MET A 53 6.20 1.32 0.30
N SER A 54 7.44 1.78 0.12
CA SER A 54 8.54 1.42 1.04
C SER A 54 8.30 1.95 2.45
N LEU A 55 7.69 3.14 2.60
CA LEU A 55 7.31 3.68 3.91
C LEU A 55 6.23 2.84 4.60
N LEU A 56 5.34 2.24 3.81
CA LEU A 56 4.31 1.34 4.32
C LEU A 56 4.92 0.00 4.81
N ALA A 57 5.86 -0.56 4.04
CA ALA A 57 6.52 -1.84 4.31
C ALA A 57 7.64 -1.77 5.37
N ALA A 58 8.16 -0.58 5.69
CA ALA A 58 9.22 -0.40 6.70
C ALA A 58 8.77 -0.71 8.15
N ASN A 59 7.48 -0.94 8.38
CA ASN A 59 6.95 -1.37 9.68
C ASN A 59 7.06 -2.90 9.91
N ASP A 60 7.68 -3.64 8.99
CA ASP A 60 7.70 -5.11 8.97
C ASP A 60 9.04 -5.74 9.42
N ASP A 61 9.93 -4.97 10.06
CA ASP A 61 11.25 -5.45 10.56
C ASP A 61 11.12 -6.31 11.85
N SER A 62 10.28 -7.34 11.79
CA SER A 62 10.32 -8.44 12.76
C SER A 62 11.51 -9.35 12.42
N PRO A 63 12.36 -9.72 13.40
CA PRO A 63 13.45 -10.65 13.15
C PRO A 63 12.89 -11.96 12.55
N PRO A 64 13.55 -12.54 11.54
CA PRO A 64 13.03 -13.70 10.85
C PRO A 64 12.79 -14.84 11.83
N ALA A 65 11.52 -15.21 12.01
CA ALA A 65 11.17 -16.50 12.58
C ALA A 65 11.72 -17.60 11.67
N ALA A 66 11.98 -18.79 12.22
CA ALA A 66 12.47 -19.93 11.44
C ALA A 66 11.58 -20.14 10.19
N PRO A 67 12.16 -20.37 9.00
CA PRO A 67 11.39 -20.49 7.76
C PRO A 67 10.33 -21.59 7.90
N GLY A 68 9.07 -21.17 7.90
CA GLY A 68 7.89 -22.05 7.94
C GLY A 68 7.19 -22.10 6.58
N ASP A 69 6.36 -23.11 6.38
CA ASP A 69 5.45 -23.15 5.23
C ASP A 69 4.32 -22.12 5.44
N PRO A 70 4.14 -21.11 4.56
CA PRO A 70 3.10 -20.11 4.72
C PRO A 70 1.69 -20.72 4.73
N PHE A 71 1.45 -21.84 4.05
CA PHE A 71 0.15 -22.51 4.03
C PHE A 71 -0.13 -23.20 5.37
N LEU A 72 0.90 -23.74 6.04
CA LEU A 72 0.76 -24.29 7.39
C LEU A 72 0.44 -23.19 8.41
N LEU A 73 1.11 -22.05 8.32
CA LEU A 73 0.85 -20.89 9.19
C LEU A 73 -0.57 -20.36 9.00
N LEU A 74 -1.03 -20.21 7.75
CA LEU A 74 -2.41 -19.85 7.46
C LEU A 74 -3.40 -20.90 7.98
N ALA A 75 -3.08 -22.19 7.90
CA ALA A 75 -3.88 -23.26 8.50
C ALA A 75 -3.99 -23.17 10.02
N GLN A 76 -2.91 -22.79 10.71
CA GLN A 76 -2.88 -22.52 12.15
C GLN A 76 -3.72 -21.28 12.50
N ALA A 77 -3.70 -20.24 11.66
CA ALA A 77 -4.57 -19.06 11.77
C ALA A 77 -6.05 -19.34 11.43
N GLY A 78 -6.41 -20.58 11.09
CA GLY A 78 -7.78 -21.00 10.84
C GLY A 78 -8.24 -20.85 9.39
N TYR A 79 -7.32 -20.67 8.45
CA TYR A 79 -7.59 -20.56 7.02
C TYR A 79 -7.28 -21.85 6.26
N GLU A 80 -8.00 -22.09 5.19
CA GLU A 80 -7.61 -22.96 4.09
C GLU A 80 -7.06 -22.06 2.99
N ALA A 81 -5.78 -22.23 2.64
CA ALA A 81 -5.09 -21.34 1.73
C ALA A 81 -4.46 -22.08 0.56
N PHE A 82 -4.36 -21.40 -0.59
CA PHE A 82 -3.76 -21.94 -1.80
C PHE A 82 -3.15 -20.84 -2.68
N HIS A 83 -2.12 -21.20 -3.46
CA HIS A 83 -1.54 -20.33 -4.48
C HIS A 83 -2.41 -20.32 -5.74
N ALA A 84 -2.84 -19.13 -6.14
CA ALA A 84 -3.61 -18.86 -7.34
C ALA A 84 -2.70 -18.43 -8.50
N ASP A 85 -2.13 -19.44 -9.18
CA ASP A 85 -1.19 -19.33 -10.31
C ASP A 85 -1.87 -19.28 -11.69
N SER A 86 -3.19 -19.20 -11.74
CA SER A 86 -3.98 -19.15 -12.97
C SER A 86 -5.19 -18.24 -12.80
N LEU A 87 -5.76 -17.75 -13.90
CA LEU A 87 -6.99 -16.94 -13.87
C LEU A 87 -8.15 -17.69 -13.21
N GLN A 88 -8.25 -19.02 -13.42
CA GLN A 88 -9.27 -19.84 -12.80
C GLN A 88 -9.12 -19.86 -11.27
N LYS A 89 -7.90 -20.08 -10.75
CA LYS A 89 -7.65 -20.08 -9.30
C LYS A 89 -7.76 -18.67 -8.72
N GLN A 90 -7.35 -17.64 -9.45
CA GLN A 90 -7.54 -16.24 -9.04
C GLN A 90 -9.01 -15.92 -8.80
N ASN A 91 -9.90 -16.43 -9.65
CA ASN A 91 -11.33 -16.16 -9.59
C ASN A 91 -12.11 -17.23 -8.80
N SER A 92 -11.46 -18.27 -8.26
CA SER A 92 -12.15 -19.40 -7.62
C SER A 92 -12.80 -19.04 -6.29
N ILE A 93 -12.41 -17.93 -5.65
CA ILE A 93 -13.05 -17.43 -4.42
C ILE A 93 -14.25 -16.52 -4.68
N ARG A 94 -14.58 -16.23 -5.95
CA ARG A 94 -15.60 -15.23 -6.32
C ARG A 94 -16.97 -15.53 -5.74
N HIS A 95 -17.35 -16.80 -5.60
CA HIS A 95 -18.67 -17.21 -5.07
C HIS A 95 -18.88 -16.86 -3.60
N TYR A 96 -17.81 -16.55 -2.85
CA TYR A 96 -17.95 -16.08 -1.48
C TYR A 96 -18.38 -14.61 -1.39
N PHE A 97 -18.24 -13.82 -2.45
CA PHE A 97 -18.50 -12.39 -2.43
C PHE A 97 -19.96 -12.08 -2.78
N ALA A 98 -20.52 -11.04 -2.17
CA ALA A 98 -21.79 -10.49 -2.63
C ALA A 98 -21.63 -9.90 -4.05
N PRO A 99 -22.67 -9.91 -4.91
CA PRO A 99 -22.57 -9.43 -6.28
C PRO A 99 -22.06 -7.98 -6.43
N ASP A 100 -22.36 -7.11 -5.46
CA ASP A 100 -21.95 -5.72 -5.37
C ASP A 100 -20.64 -5.50 -4.59
N GLU A 101 -20.06 -6.57 -4.04
CA GLU A 101 -18.81 -6.57 -3.25
C GLU A 101 -17.65 -7.26 -3.98
N LEU A 102 -17.80 -7.54 -5.27
CA LEU A 102 -16.75 -8.17 -6.07
C LEU A 102 -15.47 -7.33 -6.10
N LEU A 103 -14.33 -8.01 -5.93
CA LEU A 103 -13.01 -7.39 -6.10
C LEU A 103 -12.78 -7.04 -7.57
N CYS A 104 -12.21 -5.87 -7.83
CA CYS A 104 -11.81 -5.44 -9.18
C CYS A 104 -10.81 -6.42 -9.82
N THR A 105 -10.03 -7.15 -9.01
CA THR A 105 -9.06 -8.15 -9.48
C THR A 105 -9.71 -9.32 -10.21
N PHE A 106 -11.01 -9.59 -10.01
CA PHE A 106 -11.69 -10.66 -10.77
C PHE A 106 -11.80 -10.37 -12.27
N ASN A 107 -11.72 -9.09 -12.66
CA ASN A 107 -11.78 -8.66 -14.06
C ASN A 107 -10.39 -8.44 -14.67
N ASP A 108 -9.31 -8.68 -13.91
CA ASP A 108 -7.93 -8.48 -14.36
C ASP A 108 -7.33 -9.82 -14.80
N ALA A 109 -7.34 -10.06 -16.11
CA ALA A 109 -6.85 -11.30 -16.71
C ALA A 109 -5.32 -11.50 -16.60
N ALA A 110 -4.57 -10.45 -16.25
CA ALA A 110 -3.11 -10.48 -16.15
C ALA A 110 -2.60 -10.48 -14.70
N ARG A 111 -3.49 -10.34 -13.70
CA ARG A 111 -3.09 -10.20 -12.29
C ARG A 111 -2.22 -11.38 -11.81
N TYR A 112 -2.63 -12.63 -12.00
CA TYR A 112 -1.85 -13.82 -11.63
C TYR A 112 -0.49 -13.93 -12.36
N GLN A 113 -0.35 -13.29 -13.51
CA GLN A 113 0.91 -13.27 -14.26
C GLN A 113 1.93 -12.36 -13.59
N ASN A 114 1.47 -11.23 -13.05
CA ASN A 114 2.33 -10.22 -12.43
C ASN A 114 2.49 -10.39 -10.92
N TYR A 115 1.56 -11.07 -10.25
CA TYR A 115 1.53 -11.22 -8.79
C TYR A 115 1.55 -12.69 -8.37
N HIS A 116 2.23 -12.99 -7.26
CA HIS A 116 1.94 -14.17 -6.46
C HIS A 116 0.66 -13.91 -5.66
N ILE A 117 -0.37 -14.71 -5.88
CA ILE A 117 -1.68 -14.54 -5.24
C ILE A 117 -1.92 -15.72 -4.31
N VAL A 118 -2.04 -15.46 -3.01
CA VAL A 118 -2.46 -16.45 -2.03
C VAL A 118 -3.87 -16.11 -1.58
N HIS A 119 -4.81 -16.98 -1.91
CA HIS A 119 -6.16 -16.89 -1.36
C HIS A 119 -6.22 -17.69 -0.06
N ALA A 120 -6.85 -17.12 0.96
CA ALA A 120 -7.05 -17.79 2.25
C ALA A 120 -8.51 -17.61 2.69
N VAL A 121 -9.19 -18.74 2.94
CA VAL A 121 -10.61 -18.82 3.29
C VAL A 121 -10.75 -19.42 4.69
N LYS A 122 -11.45 -18.76 5.61
CA LYS A 122 -11.65 -19.32 6.96
C LYS A 122 -12.42 -20.63 6.90
N LYS A 123 -12.03 -21.60 7.72
CA LYS A 123 -12.68 -22.92 7.82
C LYS A 123 -14.18 -22.83 8.17
N ASN A 124 -14.61 -21.75 8.82
CA ASN A 124 -16.00 -21.50 9.17
C ASN A 124 -16.70 -20.47 8.27
N VAL A 125 -16.21 -20.24 7.04
CA VAL A 125 -16.72 -19.20 6.12
C VAL A 125 -18.24 -19.27 5.90
N ASP A 126 -18.82 -20.47 5.83
CA ASP A 126 -20.25 -20.66 5.56
C ASP A 126 -21.15 -20.22 6.72
N ALA A 127 -20.60 -20.14 7.94
CA ALA A 127 -21.30 -19.60 9.10
C ALA A 127 -21.34 -18.07 9.11
N LEU A 128 -20.49 -17.40 8.33
CA LEU A 128 -20.31 -15.95 8.32
C LEU A 128 -21.13 -15.33 7.18
N LYS A 129 -22.37 -14.95 7.51
CA LYS A 129 -23.36 -14.47 6.54
C LYS A 129 -23.33 -12.94 6.43
N ARG A 130 -23.32 -12.43 5.20
CA ARG A 130 -23.29 -10.98 4.92
C ARG A 130 -24.37 -10.16 5.67
N PRO A 131 -25.62 -10.63 5.82
CA PRO A 131 -26.66 -9.88 6.55
C PRO A 131 -26.31 -9.59 8.01
N ASP A 132 -25.53 -10.44 8.68
CA ASP A 132 -25.21 -10.28 10.10
C ASP A 132 -24.29 -9.09 10.39
N PHE A 133 -23.69 -8.52 9.34
CA PHE A 133 -22.72 -7.41 9.38
C PHE A 133 -23.24 -6.13 8.72
N LYS A 134 -24.46 -6.14 8.17
CA LYS A 134 -25.02 -5.01 7.43
C LYS A 134 -25.15 -3.76 8.31
N GLY A 135 -24.56 -2.65 7.88
CA GLY A 135 -24.59 -1.35 8.57
C GLY A 135 -23.60 -1.18 9.72
N LYS A 136 -22.74 -2.18 9.96
CA LYS A 136 -21.69 -2.18 10.98
C LYS A 136 -20.39 -2.80 10.45
N GLU A 137 -20.23 -2.78 9.13
CA GLU A 137 -19.09 -3.36 8.44
C GLU A 137 -17.79 -2.72 8.94
N ALA A 138 -16.82 -3.56 9.26
CA ALA A 138 -15.48 -3.10 9.58
C ALA A 138 -14.47 -3.90 8.76
N ARG A 139 -13.42 -3.21 8.29
CA ARG A 139 -12.34 -3.81 7.46
C ARG A 139 -11.85 -5.15 8.01
N GLN A 140 -11.74 -5.27 9.33
CA GLN A 140 -11.20 -6.45 10.02
C GLN A 140 -12.25 -7.25 10.80
N ASP A 141 -13.54 -7.07 10.53
CA ASP A 141 -14.56 -7.93 11.16
C ASP A 141 -14.45 -9.39 10.66
N ALA A 142 -15.20 -10.27 11.32
CA ALA A 142 -15.15 -11.70 11.03
C ALA A 142 -15.58 -12.03 9.59
N TYR A 143 -16.52 -11.28 8.99
CA TYR A 143 -16.95 -11.51 7.61
C TYR A 143 -15.89 -11.00 6.62
N GLY A 144 -15.40 -9.78 6.80
CA GLY A 144 -14.37 -9.19 5.95
C GLY A 144 -13.14 -10.09 5.90
N THR A 145 -12.66 -10.54 7.05
CA THR A 145 -11.48 -11.41 7.17
C THR A 145 -11.76 -12.88 6.88
N SER A 146 -13.00 -13.29 6.57
CA SER A 146 -13.32 -14.69 6.29
C SER A 146 -12.77 -15.17 4.95
N VAL A 147 -12.56 -14.26 4.01
CA VAL A 147 -11.93 -14.52 2.71
C VAL A 147 -10.95 -13.38 2.46
N ILE A 148 -9.67 -13.71 2.33
CA ILE A 148 -8.64 -12.73 2.02
C ILE A 148 -7.83 -13.18 0.79
N SER A 149 -7.31 -12.19 0.06
CA SER A 149 -6.40 -12.38 -1.05
C SER A 149 -5.13 -11.58 -0.79
N ILE A 150 -4.04 -12.28 -0.52
CA ILE A 150 -2.70 -11.72 -0.33
C ILE A 150 -2.04 -11.69 -1.69
N GLN A 151 -1.68 -10.50 -2.17
CA GLN A 151 -1.14 -10.28 -3.51
C GLN A 151 0.22 -9.61 -3.42
N MET A 152 1.26 -10.31 -3.84
CA MET A 152 2.65 -9.86 -3.81
C MET A 152 3.14 -9.68 -5.24
N LEU A 153 3.70 -8.52 -5.57
CA LEU A 153 4.24 -8.29 -6.91
C LEU A 153 5.46 -9.19 -7.12
N LYS A 154 5.53 -9.97 -8.20
CA LYS A 154 6.61 -10.94 -8.43
C LYS A 154 8.00 -10.30 -8.51
N GLN A 155 8.07 -9.04 -8.94
CA GLN A 155 9.31 -8.26 -8.98
C GLN A 155 9.71 -7.68 -7.62
N GLY A 156 8.90 -7.88 -6.59
CA GLY A 156 9.06 -7.29 -5.26
C GLY A 156 8.52 -5.86 -5.17
N GLY A 157 8.57 -5.31 -3.96
CA GLY A 157 8.22 -3.91 -3.69
C GLY A 157 6.75 -3.58 -3.51
N PHE A 158 5.89 -4.58 -3.52
CA PHE A 158 4.47 -4.40 -3.27
C PHE A 158 3.85 -5.64 -2.64
N ILE A 159 3.02 -5.41 -1.63
CA ILE A 159 2.08 -6.37 -1.08
C ILE A 159 0.74 -5.67 -0.82
N SER A 160 -0.36 -6.39 -1.04
CA SER A 160 -1.71 -5.95 -0.68
C SER A 160 -2.49 -7.13 -0.13
N ILE A 161 -3.19 -6.92 0.99
CA ILE A 161 -4.13 -7.91 1.53
C ILE A 161 -5.54 -7.37 1.37
N LYS A 162 -6.28 -7.99 0.45
CA LYS A 162 -7.68 -7.66 0.14
C LYS A 162 -8.61 -8.53 0.95
N ASN A 163 -9.67 -7.96 1.50
CA ASN A 163 -10.68 -8.69 2.26
C ASN A 163 -11.92 -9.05 1.41
N ARG A 164 -12.93 -9.65 2.04
CA ARG A 164 -14.20 -10.06 1.43
C ARG A 164 -15.11 -8.88 1.07
N TYR A 165 -14.82 -7.69 1.62
CA TYR A 165 -15.46 -6.45 1.23
C TYR A 165 -14.71 -5.83 0.04
N ASN A 166 -15.38 -4.97 -0.72
CA ASN A 166 -14.72 -4.05 -1.66
C ASN A 166 -14.70 -2.64 -1.05
N HIS A 167 -14.82 -1.61 -1.89
CA HIS A 167 -14.95 -0.22 -1.46
C HIS A 167 -16.20 0.08 -0.59
N SER A 168 -17.03 -0.91 -0.25
CA SER A 168 -18.02 -0.80 0.83
C SER A 168 -17.39 -0.52 2.20
N VAL A 169 -16.10 -0.82 2.40
CA VAL A 169 -15.32 -0.41 3.57
C VAL A 169 -14.05 0.36 3.17
N THR A 170 -13.66 1.35 3.98
CA THR A 170 -12.42 2.11 3.75
C THR A 170 -11.19 1.21 3.90
N GLY A 171 -10.25 1.33 2.97
CA GLY A 171 -8.98 0.60 3.03
C GLY A 171 -9.10 -0.91 2.87
N CYS A 172 -10.09 -1.41 2.11
CA CYS A 172 -10.36 -2.84 1.92
C CYS A 172 -9.16 -3.65 1.37
N ASP A 173 -8.23 -3.00 0.68
CA ASP A 173 -6.98 -3.57 0.13
C ASP A 173 -5.74 -3.32 1.02
N ASN A 174 -5.95 -2.79 2.21
CA ASN A 174 -4.97 -2.63 3.31
C ASN A 174 -5.43 -3.40 4.56
N THR A 175 -6.07 -4.56 4.37
CA THR A 175 -6.52 -5.41 5.49
C THR A 175 -5.29 -5.95 6.23
N PHE A 176 -5.33 -6.05 7.56
CA PHE A 176 -4.13 -6.38 8.35
C PHE A 176 -2.94 -5.44 8.10
N ASN A 177 -3.22 -4.20 7.67
CA ASN A 177 -2.23 -3.21 7.23
C ASN A 177 -1.32 -3.72 6.10
N SER A 178 -1.83 -4.65 5.28
CA SER A 178 -1.05 -5.38 4.27
C SER A 178 0.21 -6.08 4.82
N ASN A 179 0.29 -6.28 6.14
CA ASN A 179 1.37 -7.00 6.82
C ASN A 179 0.87 -8.40 7.19
N PRO A 180 1.44 -9.47 6.60
CA PRO A 180 1.04 -10.85 6.88
C PRO A 180 1.24 -11.29 8.33
N ASP A 181 2.19 -10.73 9.08
CA ASP A 181 2.41 -11.10 10.49
C ASP A 181 1.25 -10.68 11.39
N ASN A 182 0.45 -9.69 10.98
CA ASN A 182 -0.80 -9.34 11.67
C ASN A 182 -1.89 -10.43 11.52
N ILE A 183 -1.70 -11.43 10.64
CA ILE A 183 -2.53 -12.63 10.57
C ILE A 183 -1.99 -13.68 11.55
N ILE A 184 -0.68 -13.95 11.47
CA ILE A 184 0.05 -14.85 12.36
C ILE A 184 1.55 -14.56 12.24
N ASP A 185 2.23 -14.50 13.39
CA ASP A 185 3.66 -14.20 13.46
C ASP A 185 4.49 -15.15 12.57
N GLY A 186 5.40 -14.58 11.78
CA GLY A 186 6.32 -15.30 10.90
C GLY A 186 5.78 -15.55 9.49
N LEU A 187 4.51 -15.21 9.22
CA LEU A 187 3.92 -15.39 7.89
C LEU A 187 4.62 -14.54 6.82
N SER A 188 5.10 -13.34 7.16
CA SER A 188 5.84 -12.51 6.21
C SER A 188 7.10 -13.23 5.72
N ALA A 189 7.93 -13.72 6.64
CA ALA A 189 9.17 -14.42 6.31
C ALA A 189 8.92 -15.71 5.52
N ALA A 190 7.86 -16.46 5.89
CA ALA A 190 7.44 -17.67 5.19
C ALA A 190 7.03 -17.39 3.75
N LEU A 191 6.21 -16.36 3.51
CA LEU A 191 5.77 -15.95 2.17
C LEU A 191 6.94 -15.45 1.31
N LYS A 192 7.80 -14.59 1.86
CA LYS A 192 9.01 -14.09 1.17
C LYS A 192 9.91 -15.24 0.73
N THR A 193 10.17 -16.19 1.63
CA THR A 193 11.00 -17.37 1.34
C THR A 193 10.35 -18.29 0.31
N HIS A 194 9.06 -18.61 0.48
CA HIS A 194 8.35 -19.55 -0.40
C HIS A 194 8.24 -19.04 -1.84
N PHE A 195 7.97 -17.75 -2.02
CA PHE A 195 7.83 -17.14 -3.35
C PHE A 195 9.09 -16.45 -3.86
N ASN A 196 10.16 -16.42 -3.06
CA ASN A 196 11.42 -15.71 -3.35
C ASN A 196 11.16 -14.25 -3.76
N VAL A 197 10.46 -13.50 -2.90
CA VAL A 197 10.02 -12.12 -3.15
C VAL A 197 10.24 -11.25 -1.92
N GLU A 198 10.51 -9.96 -2.12
CA GLU A 198 10.53 -8.96 -1.05
C GLU A 198 9.32 -8.02 -1.15
N PHE A 199 8.65 -7.76 -0.02
CA PHE A 199 7.49 -6.85 0.02
C PHE A 199 7.92 -5.40 -0.02
N SER A 200 8.99 -5.09 0.73
CA SER A 200 9.67 -3.82 0.63
C SER A 200 10.27 -3.70 -0.76
N ALA A 201 10.21 -2.51 -1.33
CA ALA A 201 10.93 -2.23 -2.56
C ALA A 201 12.40 -2.14 -2.15
N THR A 202 13.10 -3.28 -2.17
CA THR A 202 14.51 -3.36 -1.80
C THR A 202 15.29 -2.49 -2.77
N LYS A 203 15.61 -1.27 -2.32
CA LYS A 203 16.31 -0.18 -3.01
C LYS A 203 15.47 0.61 -4.02
N TYR A 204 14.81 1.69 -3.58
CA TYR A 204 14.52 2.80 -4.48
C TYR A 204 14.92 4.12 -3.85
N ALA A 205 16.04 4.65 -4.35
CA ALA A 205 16.21 6.08 -4.48
C ALA A 205 14.97 6.64 -5.17
N LEU A 206 14.49 7.78 -4.69
CA LEU A 206 13.56 8.59 -5.44
C LEU A 206 14.09 8.77 -6.88
N PRO A 207 13.22 8.85 -7.90
CA PRO A 207 13.68 9.05 -9.27
C PRO A 207 14.47 10.36 -9.39
N GLU A 208 15.27 10.50 -10.44
CA GLU A 208 15.98 11.74 -10.74
C GLU A 208 15.02 12.94 -10.70
N GLY A 209 15.46 14.05 -10.08
CA GLY A 209 14.63 15.22 -9.81
C GLY A 209 13.81 15.14 -8.51
N TYR A 210 14.06 14.14 -7.67
CA TYR A 210 13.45 14.01 -6.34
C TYR A 210 14.47 13.65 -5.26
N ALA A 211 14.37 14.30 -4.10
CA ALA A 211 15.20 14.05 -2.93
C ALA A 211 14.36 13.99 -1.66
N VAL A 212 14.87 13.33 -0.61
CA VAL A 212 14.28 13.42 0.73
C VAL A 212 15.01 14.52 1.49
N ILE A 213 14.26 15.53 1.94
CA ILE A 213 14.78 16.64 2.74
C ILE A 213 14.07 16.62 4.09
N GLY A 214 14.80 16.19 5.12
CA GLY A 214 14.21 15.85 6.42
C GLY A 214 13.36 14.58 6.29
N ALA A 215 12.05 14.72 6.42
CA ALA A 215 11.07 13.64 6.19
C ALA A 215 10.22 13.86 4.92
N GLN A 216 10.47 14.93 4.17
CA GLN A 216 9.63 15.34 3.05
C GLN A 216 10.28 14.97 1.72
N VAL A 217 9.47 14.50 0.78
CA VAL A 217 9.84 14.34 -0.62
C VAL A 217 9.82 15.72 -1.28
N PHE A 218 10.96 16.11 -1.84
CA PHE A 218 11.20 17.38 -2.49
C PHE A 218 11.47 17.18 -3.98
N LYS A 219 10.67 17.81 -4.84
CA LYS A 219 10.92 17.84 -6.28
C LYS A 219 11.87 19.00 -6.61
N TYR A 220 12.96 18.69 -7.30
CA TYR A 220 13.96 19.66 -7.75
C TYR A 220 14.18 19.57 -9.25
N HIS A 221 14.64 20.65 -9.86
CA HIS A 221 15.07 20.70 -11.27
C HIS A 221 16.57 20.94 -11.40
N GLU A 222 17.23 21.37 -10.32
CA GLU A 222 18.66 21.62 -10.27
C GLU A 222 19.22 21.28 -8.90
N GLU A 223 20.44 20.75 -8.88
CA GLU A 223 21.22 20.47 -7.67
C GLU A 223 22.59 21.13 -7.83
N ARG A 224 23.01 21.94 -6.84
CA ARG A 224 24.36 22.53 -6.76
C ARG A 224 24.87 22.38 -5.33
N ASP A 225 26.05 21.79 -5.15
CA ASP A 225 26.70 21.65 -3.83
C ASP A 225 25.80 21.06 -2.71
N ASN A 226 24.96 20.07 -3.04
CA ASN A 226 23.94 19.48 -2.15
C ASN A 226 22.85 20.46 -1.70
N ILE A 227 22.59 21.49 -2.49
CA ILE A 227 21.42 22.35 -2.40
C ILE A 227 20.49 21.98 -3.56
N TYR A 228 19.26 21.62 -3.24
CA TYR A 228 18.26 21.18 -4.21
C TYR A 228 17.31 22.34 -4.50
N TYR A 229 17.20 22.76 -5.75
CA TYR A 229 16.41 23.90 -6.20
C TYR A 229 15.14 23.43 -6.90
N GLY A 230 13.99 23.88 -6.39
CA GLY A 230 12.68 23.74 -7.01
C GLY A 230 12.13 25.11 -7.44
N ASP A 231 10.89 25.13 -7.95
CA ASP A 231 10.35 26.33 -8.61
C ASP A 231 10.17 27.55 -7.67
N GLN A 232 9.81 27.29 -6.41
CA GLN A 232 9.53 28.33 -5.39
C GLN A 232 10.07 27.97 -4.02
N SER A 233 11.00 27.02 -3.99
CA SER A 233 11.61 26.55 -2.76
C SER A 233 12.94 25.91 -3.07
N TRP A 234 13.80 25.85 -2.08
CA TRP A 234 15.02 25.07 -2.13
C TRP A 234 15.15 24.29 -0.82
N GLY A 235 15.98 23.25 -0.82
CA GLY A 235 16.23 22.52 0.41
C GLY A 235 17.69 22.14 0.59
N HIS A 236 18.09 22.17 1.85
CA HIS A 236 19.45 21.95 2.31
C HIS A 236 19.43 21.58 3.79
N ASN A 237 20.36 20.73 4.24
CA ASN A 237 20.51 20.32 5.64
C ASN A 237 19.19 19.90 6.32
N GLY A 238 18.33 19.18 5.58
CA GLY A 238 17.07 18.67 6.09
C GLY A 238 15.95 19.71 6.25
N GLN A 239 16.15 20.93 5.77
CA GLN A 239 15.15 22.00 5.79
C GLN A 239 14.76 22.42 4.38
N ILE A 240 13.49 22.77 4.20
CA ILE A 240 12.94 23.33 2.97
C ILE A 240 12.62 24.79 3.23
N HIS A 241 13.18 25.66 2.40
CA HIS A 241 13.02 27.10 2.45
C HIS A 241 12.13 27.53 1.27
N ILE A 242 11.09 28.31 1.54
CA ILE A 242 10.23 28.89 0.51
C ILE A 242 10.82 30.22 0.09
N VAL A 243 10.92 30.44 -1.22
CA VAL A 243 11.47 31.68 -1.78
C VAL A 243 10.57 32.85 -1.47
N ASP A 244 11.07 33.81 -0.70
CA ASP A 244 10.40 35.09 -0.48
C ASP A 244 11.05 36.17 -1.37
N ARG A 245 10.45 36.41 -2.54
CA ARG A 245 10.91 37.45 -3.47
C ARG A 245 10.84 38.86 -2.89
N GLY A 246 10.10 39.08 -1.79
CA GLY A 246 10.02 40.37 -1.09
C GLY A 246 11.15 40.61 -0.09
N ARG A 247 11.92 39.58 0.29
CA ARG A 247 12.99 39.66 1.30
C ARG A 247 14.41 39.52 0.74
N GLY A 248 14.56 39.36 -0.56
CA GLY A 248 15.88 39.28 -1.21
C GLY A 248 16.61 37.96 -0.89
N ASP A 249 15.91 36.83 -1.04
CA ASP A 249 16.58 35.52 -1.05
C ASP A 249 17.57 35.46 -2.23
N ALA A 250 18.83 35.82 -1.95
CA ALA A 250 19.95 35.89 -2.89
C ALA A 250 20.40 34.53 -3.45
N LEU A 251 19.66 33.45 -3.16
CA LEU A 251 19.94 32.10 -3.63
C LEU A 251 19.34 31.79 -5.01
N PHE A 252 18.55 32.71 -5.57
CA PHE A 252 17.95 32.59 -6.91
C PHE A 252 18.46 33.63 -7.92
N ASP A 253 19.55 34.34 -7.58
CA ASP A 253 20.25 35.27 -8.47
C ASP A 253 21.38 34.58 -9.25
#